data_AF-A0A2J6S406-F1
#
_entry.id   AF-A0A2J6S406-F1
#
_cell.length_a   1.000
_cell.length_b   1.000
_cell.length_c   1.000
_cell.angle_alpha   90.00
_cell.angle_beta   90.00
_cell.angle_gamma   90.00
#
_symmetry.space_group_name_H-M   'P 1'
#
loop_
_entity.id
_entity.type
_entity.pdbx_description
1 polymer ?
#
loop_
_entity_poly.entity_id
_entity_poly.type
_entity_poly.pdbx_seq_one_letter_code
_entity_poly.pdbx_strand_id
1 'polypeptide(L)'
;NDDGFGVSNIRELYKAVKAYGHNVYIVASTSDRSGAGGSLSFAATANLTADNQFDIVKAGSPSVGTDPNDSHIWYYNGTPSTCVMAALDYIFPTFANFTLPDLVLSCPNYGDNLGDFAYTGSGTIGATYFSIGRGIPAIAFSANYQRKGRAQDDPAKIASSLAANLVQSLIVKASGSRVLPLGYGLNVNMPYITSTMIRASIRYSFTRY
;
A
#
# COMPACT_ATOMS: atom_id res chain seq x y z
N ASN A 1 2.39 -0.77 -2.11
CA ASN A 1 2.61 -2.14 -1.60
C ASN A 1 3.72 -2.78 -2.41
N ASP A 2 4.09 -4.03 -2.10
CA ASP A 2 4.99 -4.87 -2.87
C ASP A 2 4.32 -6.08 -3.53
N ASP A 3 3.10 -6.45 -3.16
CA ASP A 3 2.39 -7.57 -3.79
C ASP A 3 1.86 -7.29 -5.22
N GLY A 4 1.80 -6.02 -5.63
CA GLY A 4 1.29 -5.55 -6.92
C GLY A 4 -0.08 -4.83 -6.86
N PHE A 5 -0.42 -4.03 -7.87
CA PHE A 5 -1.63 -3.18 -7.84
C PHE A 5 -2.95 -3.97 -7.95
N GLY A 6 -2.91 -5.21 -8.44
CA GLY A 6 -4.10 -6.04 -8.65
C GLY A 6 -4.55 -6.86 -7.44
N VAL A 7 -3.75 -6.95 -6.38
CA VAL A 7 -4.05 -7.85 -5.25
C VAL A 7 -5.19 -7.36 -4.36
N SER A 8 -5.93 -8.28 -3.73
CA SER A 8 -7.13 -7.93 -2.96
C SER A 8 -6.81 -7.05 -1.75
N ASN A 9 -5.70 -7.26 -1.03
CA ASN A 9 -5.36 -6.44 0.15
C ASN A 9 -5.31 -4.93 -0.14
N ILE A 10 -4.60 -4.49 -1.18
CA ILE A 10 -4.53 -3.06 -1.49
C ILE A 10 -5.86 -2.50 -2.00
N ARG A 11 -6.61 -3.32 -2.75
CA ARG A 11 -7.93 -2.95 -3.30
C ARG A 11 -8.98 -2.82 -2.20
N GLU A 12 -9.00 -3.73 -1.23
CA GLU A 12 -9.89 -3.68 -0.09
C GLU A 12 -9.52 -2.55 0.87
N LEU A 13 -8.22 -2.27 1.08
CA LEU A 13 -7.79 -1.11 1.86
C LEU A 13 -8.24 0.19 1.20
N TYR A 14 -8.05 0.31 -0.11
CA TYR A 14 -8.52 1.46 -0.88
C TYR A 14 -10.03 1.69 -0.73
N LYS A 15 -10.84 0.64 -0.87
CA LYS A 15 -12.30 0.72 -0.65
C LYS A 15 -12.63 1.14 0.79
N ALA A 16 -11.98 0.54 1.78
CA ALA A 16 -12.24 0.80 3.20
C ALA A 16 -11.87 2.24 3.60
N VAL A 17 -10.74 2.76 3.12
CA VAL A 17 -10.33 4.15 3.38
C VAL A 17 -11.23 5.13 2.62
N LYS A 18 -11.60 4.84 1.37
CA LYS A 18 -12.57 5.66 0.62
C LYS A 18 -13.94 5.71 1.30
N ALA A 19 -14.39 4.64 1.95
CA ALA A 19 -15.67 4.60 2.65
C ALA A 19 -15.75 5.59 3.83
N TYR A 20 -14.61 6.06 4.34
CA TYR A 20 -14.54 7.16 5.32
C TYR A 20 -14.63 8.57 4.68
N GLY A 21 -14.76 8.68 3.36
CA GLY A 21 -14.88 9.94 2.64
C GLY A 21 -13.56 10.55 2.18
N HIS A 22 -12.44 9.84 2.30
CA HIS A 22 -11.12 10.34 1.89
C HIS A 22 -10.91 10.30 0.38
N ASN A 23 -10.09 11.23 -0.14
CA ASN A 23 -9.60 11.19 -1.51
C ASN A 23 -8.40 10.23 -1.60
N VAL A 24 -8.63 9.01 -2.09
CA VAL A 24 -7.62 7.94 -2.08
C VAL A 24 -7.15 7.64 -3.50
N TYR A 25 -5.85 7.39 -3.65
CA TYR A 25 -5.20 6.90 -4.86
C TYR A 25 -4.40 5.65 -4.54
N ILE A 26 -4.32 4.72 -5.49
CA ILE A 26 -3.34 3.63 -5.48
C ILE A 26 -2.27 3.97 -6.52
N VAL A 27 -1.00 3.87 -6.14
CA VAL A 27 0.12 3.75 -7.08
C VAL A 27 0.96 2.57 -6.62
N ALA A 28 1.02 1.52 -7.43
CA ALA A 28 1.64 0.26 -7.04
C ALA A 28 2.33 -0.45 -8.20
N SER A 29 3.21 -1.40 -7.87
CA SER A 29 3.93 -2.19 -8.86
C SER A 29 2.97 -2.95 -9.77
N THR A 30 3.32 -3.10 -11.05
CA THR A 30 2.55 -3.92 -12.00
C THR A 30 2.49 -5.40 -11.62
N SER A 31 3.52 -5.89 -10.92
CA SER A 31 3.69 -7.27 -10.49
C SER A 31 4.24 -7.36 -9.06
N ASP A 32 4.31 -8.57 -8.52
CA ASP A 32 4.96 -8.87 -7.23
C ASP A 32 6.41 -8.38 -7.21
N ARG A 33 6.77 -7.72 -6.12
CA ARG A 33 8.09 -7.20 -5.77
C ARG A 33 8.42 -7.49 -4.30
N SER A 34 7.85 -8.56 -3.74
CA SER A 34 8.18 -9.05 -2.40
C SER A 34 9.69 -9.26 -2.26
N GLY A 35 10.25 -8.84 -1.12
CA GLY A 35 11.70 -8.89 -0.88
C GLY A 35 12.50 -7.74 -1.53
N ALA A 36 11.85 -6.77 -2.17
CA ALA A 36 12.55 -5.64 -2.79
C ALA A 36 13.21 -4.69 -1.79
N GLY A 37 12.84 -4.74 -0.51
CA GLY A 37 13.35 -3.82 0.51
C GLY A 37 13.22 -2.35 0.09
N GLY A 38 14.26 -1.57 0.38
CA GLY A 38 14.38 -0.17 -0.05
C GLY A 38 14.92 0.03 -1.47
N SER A 39 15.01 -1.01 -2.32
CA SER A 39 15.63 -0.89 -3.64
C SER A 39 14.88 0.08 -4.59
N LEU A 40 15.65 0.72 -5.48
CA LEU A 40 15.13 1.62 -6.50
C LEU A 40 15.32 0.98 -7.88
N SER A 41 14.23 0.48 -8.46
CA SER A 41 14.21 0.00 -9.85
C SER A 41 13.09 0.69 -10.63
N PHE A 42 13.45 1.28 -11.76
CA PHE A 42 12.55 2.00 -12.64
C PHE A 42 12.21 1.15 -13.86
N ALA A 43 11.16 1.54 -14.58
CA ALA A 43 10.82 0.90 -15.84
C ALA A 43 11.99 1.02 -16.82
N ALA A 44 12.53 -0.11 -17.27
CA ALA A 44 13.63 -0.15 -18.24
C ALA A 44 13.17 0.20 -19.67
N THR A 45 11.87 0.10 -19.94
CA THR A 45 11.24 0.29 -21.25
C THR A 45 9.97 1.11 -21.11
N ALA A 46 9.57 1.80 -22.18
CA ALA A 46 8.34 2.57 -22.22
C ALA A 46 7.09 1.70 -22.03
N ASN A 47 7.15 0.43 -22.45
CA ASN A 47 6.04 -0.51 -22.41
C ASN A 47 6.42 -1.78 -21.62
N LEU A 48 5.42 -2.45 -21.07
CA LEU A 48 5.55 -3.72 -20.36
C LEU A 48 6.05 -4.83 -21.30
N THR A 49 7.01 -5.60 -20.83
CA THR A 49 7.57 -6.75 -21.57
C THR A 49 6.85 -8.06 -21.30
N ALA A 50 5.94 -8.08 -20.32
CA ALA A 50 5.16 -9.24 -19.93
C ALA A 50 3.78 -8.79 -19.43
N ASP A 51 2.82 -9.71 -19.45
CA ASP A 51 1.52 -9.51 -18.81
C ASP A 51 1.71 -9.30 -17.30
N ASN A 52 0.86 -8.45 -16.72
CA ASN A 52 0.89 -8.19 -15.30
C ASN A 52 0.21 -9.35 -14.51
N GLN A 53 0.27 -9.29 -13.17
CA GLN A 53 -0.48 -10.24 -12.34
C GLN A 53 -1.99 -10.15 -12.63
N PHE A 54 -2.64 -11.32 -12.71
CA PHE A 54 -4.07 -11.46 -12.94
C PHE A 54 -4.57 -10.95 -14.30
N ASP A 55 -3.67 -10.76 -15.27
CA ASP A 55 -4.01 -10.42 -16.67
C ASP A 55 -4.82 -9.12 -16.84
N ILE A 56 -4.67 -8.17 -15.90
CA ILE A 56 -5.38 -6.88 -15.91
C ILE A 56 -4.83 -5.95 -17.01
N VAL A 57 -3.51 -5.98 -17.23
CA VAL A 57 -2.77 -5.17 -18.20
C VAL A 57 -1.81 -6.07 -18.94
N LYS A 58 -1.81 -5.97 -20.28
CA LYS A 58 -1.09 -6.88 -21.17
C LYS A 58 0.27 -6.35 -21.59
N ALA A 59 1.17 -7.26 -21.96
CA ALA A 59 2.44 -6.94 -22.60
C ALA A 59 2.21 -5.97 -23.77
N GLY A 60 3.12 -5.01 -23.93
CA GLY A 60 2.99 -3.92 -24.90
C GLY A 60 2.18 -2.72 -24.41
N SER A 61 1.46 -2.81 -23.28
CA SER A 61 0.88 -1.63 -22.61
C SER A 61 1.96 -0.72 -22.04
N PRO A 62 1.72 0.58 -21.82
CA PRO A 62 2.70 1.47 -21.19
C PRO A 62 3.18 0.96 -19.81
N SER A 63 4.40 1.33 -19.42
CA SER A 63 4.97 0.99 -18.10
C SER A 63 4.38 1.79 -16.93
N VAL A 64 3.58 2.82 -17.23
CA VAL A 64 2.80 3.61 -16.28
C VAL A 64 1.41 3.82 -16.87
N GLY A 65 0.38 3.60 -16.07
CA GLY A 65 -1.00 3.77 -16.52
C GLY A 65 -2.02 3.51 -15.42
N THR A 66 -3.30 3.59 -15.79
CA THR A 66 -4.41 3.38 -14.87
C THR A 66 -5.02 2.00 -15.02
N ASP A 67 -5.66 1.53 -13.94
CA ASP A 67 -6.60 0.43 -13.97
C ASP A 67 -7.74 0.73 -14.98
N PRO A 68 -8.20 -0.26 -15.74
CA PRO A 68 -9.26 -0.06 -16.74
C PRO A 68 -10.61 0.35 -16.12
N ASN A 69 -10.83 0.07 -14.84
CA ASN A 69 -12.12 0.29 -14.17
C ASN A 69 -12.09 1.44 -13.15
N ASP A 70 -10.92 1.99 -12.82
CA ASP A 70 -10.80 3.06 -11.81
C ASP A 70 -9.58 3.96 -12.06
N SER A 71 -9.84 5.21 -12.44
CA SER A 71 -8.81 6.22 -12.72
C SER A 71 -7.98 6.66 -11.50
N HIS A 72 -8.40 6.34 -10.27
CA HIS A 72 -7.62 6.59 -9.07
C HIS A 72 -6.60 5.47 -8.77
N ILE A 73 -6.63 4.39 -9.55
CA ILE A 73 -5.75 3.25 -9.39
C ILE A 73 -4.73 3.26 -10.52
N TRP A 74 -3.49 3.49 -10.16
CA TRP A 74 -2.35 3.53 -11.07
C TRP A 74 -1.42 2.35 -10.82
N TYR A 75 -0.78 1.92 -11.90
CA TYR A 75 0.34 1.01 -11.85
C TYR A 75 1.61 1.69 -12.36
N TYR A 76 2.75 1.24 -11.85
CA TYR A 76 4.07 1.59 -12.37
C TYR A 76 4.97 0.35 -12.39
N ASN A 77 5.69 0.13 -13.49
CA ASN A 77 6.62 -1.00 -13.60
C ASN A 77 7.94 -0.72 -12.87
N GLY A 78 7.90 -0.79 -11.54
CA GLY A 78 9.06 -0.53 -10.68
C GLY A 78 8.93 -1.20 -9.31
N THR A 79 9.87 -0.90 -8.42
CA THR A 79 9.81 -1.28 -6.99
C THR A 79 8.81 -0.42 -6.22
N PRO A 80 8.40 -0.81 -5.00
CA PRO A 80 7.47 -0.04 -4.19
C PRO A 80 7.95 1.41 -3.95
N SER A 81 9.24 1.60 -3.69
CA SER A 81 9.85 2.91 -3.51
C SER A 81 9.77 3.77 -4.78
N THR A 82 10.01 3.20 -5.97
CA THR A 82 9.89 3.97 -7.22
C THR A 82 8.44 4.20 -7.62
N CYS A 83 7.48 3.40 -7.15
CA CYS A 83 6.05 3.73 -7.27
C CYS A 83 5.71 5.00 -6.48
N VAL A 84 6.28 5.19 -5.29
CA VAL A 84 6.13 6.45 -4.53
C VAL A 84 6.75 7.63 -5.29
N MET A 85 7.94 7.44 -5.88
CA MET A 85 8.56 8.48 -6.73
C MET A 85 7.69 8.83 -7.92
N ALA A 86 7.24 7.83 -8.68
CA ALA A 86 6.35 8.03 -9.82
C ALA A 86 5.05 8.74 -9.40
N ALA A 87 4.50 8.41 -8.23
CA ALA A 87 3.33 9.08 -7.69
C ALA A 87 3.57 10.58 -7.47
N LEU A 88 4.61 10.92 -6.70
CA LEU A 88 4.87 12.28 -6.24
C LEU A 88 5.46 13.18 -7.32
N ASP A 89 6.33 12.64 -8.17
CA ASP A 89 7.14 13.44 -9.09
C ASP A 89 6.56 13.45 -10.52
N TYR A 90 5.59 12.58 -10.83
CA TYR A 90 4.98 12.49 -12.16
C TYR A 90 3.45 12.40 -12.13
N ILE A 91 2.87 11.38 -11.48
CA ILE A 91 1.45 11.08 -11.60
C ILE A 91 0.58 12.17 -10.98
N PHE A 92 0.81 12.51 -9.71
CA PHE A 92 -0.01 13.50 -9.02
C PHE A 92 0.13 14.90 -9.63
N PRO A 93 1.34 15.43 -9.90
CA PRO A 93 1.49 16.73 -10.54
C PRO A 93 0.89 16.82 -11.95
N THR A 94 0.84 15.72 -12.69
CA THR A 94 0.39 15.72 -14.10
C THR A 94 -1.10 15.41 -14.25
N PHE A 95 -1.63 14.50 -13.42
CA PHE A 95 -2.95 13.90 -13.65
C PHE A 95 -3.91 14.02 -12.46
N ALA A 96 -3.44 14.33 -11.25
CA ALA A 96 -4.30 14.51 -10.10
C ALA A 96 -4.61 15.98 -9.83
N ASN A 97 -5.63 16.24 -9.02
CA ASN A 97 -5.99 17.59 -8.56
C ASN A 97 -5.21 18.06 -7.31
N PHE A 98 -4.15 17.35 -6.94
CA PHE A 98 -3.27 17.64 -5.83
C PHE A 98 -1.86 17.17 -6.18
N THR A 99 -0.84 17.71 -5.52
CA THR A 99 0.57 17.37 -5.77
C THR A 99 1.22 16.59 -4.64
N LEU A 100 0.71 16.74 -3.41
CA LEU A 100 1.26 16.09 -2.21
C LEU A 100 0.15 15.46 -1.37
N PRO A 101 0.22 14.16 -1.04
CA PRO A 101 -0.75 13.51 -0.16
C PRO A 101 -0.47 13.81 1.32
N ASP A 102 -1.51 13.79 2.14
CA ASP A 102 -1.40 13.99 3.60
C ASP A 102 -0.80 12.79 4.34
N LEU A 103 -0.94 11.59 3.78
CA LEU A 103 -0.55 10.31 4.39
C LEU A 103 -0.30 9.25 3.30
N VAL A 104 0.76 8.46 3.45
CA VAL A 104 1.00 7.28 2.61
C VAL A 104 0.72 5.99 3.38
N LEU A 105 -0.03 5.08 2.76
CA LEU A 105 -0.30 3.75 3.30
C LEU A 105 0.35 2.69 2.39
N SER A 106 1.12 1.76 2.98
CA SER A 106 1.70 0.65 2.24
C SER A 106 1.10 -0.68 2.69
N CYS A 107 0.16 -1.14 1.86
CA CYS A 107 -0.64 -2.37 1.96
C CYS A 107 -1.27 -2.64 3.34
N PRO A 108 -2.06 -3.73 3.48
CA PRO A 108 -1.56 -4.84 4.28
C PRO A 108 -0.81 -5.88 3.44
N ASN A 109 0.46 -6.11 3.74
CA ASN A 109 1.27 -7.12 3.07
C ASN A 109 0.73 -8.52 3.36
N TYR A 110 0.87 -9.46 2.42
CA TYR A 110 0.68 -10.87 2.72
C TYR A 110 1.86 -11.41 3.54
N GLY A 111 1.61 -11.68 4.81
CA GLY A 111 2.62 -12.15 5.74
C GLY A 111 3.25 -11.01 6.54
N ASP A 112 3.87 -11.40 7.66
CA ASP A 112 4.37 -10.49 8.66
C ASP A 112 5.70 -9.85 8.25
N ASN A 113 5.89 -8.58 8.61
CA ASN A 113 7.16 -7.86 8.52
C ASN A 113 7.62 -7.52 9.94
N LEU A 114 8.15 -8.53 10.64
CA LEU A 114 8.58 -8.48 12.03
C LEU A 114 10.11 -8.56 12.16
N GLY A 115 10.64 -7.97 13.24
CA GLY A 115 12.06 -8.00 13.58
C GLY A 115 12.89 -6.92 12.87
N ASP A 116 14.13 -6.76 13.31
CA ASP A 116 15.00 -5.64 12.92
C ASP A 116 15.37 -5.66 11.43
N PHE A 117 15.44 -6.85 10.84
CA PHE A 117 15.76 -7.03 9.42
C PHE A 117 14.59 -6.74 8.48
N ALA A 118 13.37 -6.59 9.00
CA ALA A 118 12.18 -6.33 8.18
C ALA A 118 12.36 -5.06 7.34
N TYR A 119 13.03 -4.03 7.87
CA TYR A 119 13.35 -2.80 7.15
C TYR A 119 14.19 -3.02 5.89
N THR A 120 15.11 -3.98 5.93
CA THR A 120 16.05 -4.23 4.84
C THR A 120 15.41 -5.06 3.72
N GLY A 121 14.50 -5.98 4.06
CA GLY A 121 13.89 -6.89 3.09
C GLY A 121 12.48 -6.52 2.62
N SER A 122 11.71 -5.80 3.43
CA SER A 122 10.29 -5.55 3.13
C SER A 122 10.12 -4.42 2.12
N GLY A 123 9.54 -4.73 0.95
CA GLY A 123 9.15 -3.71 -0.02
C GLY A 123 7.98 -2.86 0.50
N THR A 124 7.08 -3.47 1.29
CA THR A 124 6.01 -2.76 2.00
C THR A 124 6.56 -1.67 2.92
N ILE A 125 7.59 -1.94 3.72
CA ILE A 125 8.27 -0.91 4.55
C ILE A 125 9.15 0.02 3.69
N GLY A 126 9.76 -0.48 2.61
CA GLY A 126 10.57 0.36 1.71
C GLY A 126 9.80 1.55 1.14
N ALA A 127 8.54 1.34 0.73
CA ALA A 127 7.67 2.41 0.25
C ALA A 127 7.40 3.50 1.31
N THR A 128 7.15 3.10 2.56
CA THR A 128 6.89 4.07 3.64
C THR A 128 8.15 4.82 4.03
N TYR A 129 9.30 4.13 4.08
CA TYR A 129 10.59 4.76 4.34
C TYR A 129 10.90 5.87 3.32
N PHE A 130 10.68 5.59 2.04
CA PHE A 130 10.87 6.59 0.99
C PHE A 130 9.91 7.79 1.17
N SER A 131 8.64 7.53 1.48
CA SER A 131 7.63 8.57 1.72
C SER A 131 8.00 9.49 2.89
N ILE A 132 8.50 8.90 3.97
CA ILE A 132 8.98 9.64 5.15
C ILE A 132 10.18 10.51 4.80
N GLY A 133 11.11 9.99 3.99
CA GLY A 133 12.22 10.76 3.43
C GLY A 133 11.78 11.94 2.57
N ARG A 134 10.60 11.86 1.94
CA ARG A 134 9.93 12.98 1.23
C ARG A 134 9.14 13.90 2.15
N GLY A 135 9.21 13.69 3.47
CA GLY A 135 8.53 14.52 4.46
C GLY A 135 7.04 14.21 4.62
N ILE A 136 6.55 13.08 4.12
CA ILE A 136 5.14 12.66 4.20
C ILE A 136 5.01 11.57 5.26
N PRO A 137 4.08 11.67 6.24
CA PRO A 137 3.89 10.59 7.20
C PRO A 137 3.44 9.31 6.48
N ALA A 138 3.89 8.15 6.96
CA ALA A 138 3.58 6.89 6.30
C ALA A 138 3.38 5.71 7.26
N ILE A 139 2.48 4.79 6.90
CA ILE A 139 2.13 3.61 7.69
C ILE A 139 2.19 2.37 6.81
N ALA A 140 2.97 1.38 7.23
CA ALA A 140 3.06 0.06 6.62
C ALA A 140 2.18 -0.90 7.40
N PHE A 141 1.32 -1.65 6.72
CA PHE A 141 0.59 -2.75 7.35
C PHE A 141 1.02 -4.10 6.81
N SER A 142 0.93 -5.11 7.66
CA SER A 142 1.17 -6.51 7.34
C SER A 142 0.10 -7.35 8.01
N ALA A 143 -0.40 -8.36 7.30
CA ALA A 143 -1.42 -9.25 7.79
C ALA A 143 -1.10 -10.70 7.45
N ASN A 144 -1.20 -11.57 8.45
CA ASN A 144 -0.96 -13.00 8.30
C ASN A 144 -2.29 -13.77 8.36
N TYR A 145 -2.59 -14.49 7.29
CA TYR A 145 -3.77 -15.33 7.17
C TYR A 145 -3.60 -16.36 6.05
N GLN A 146 -4.34 -17.46 6.12
CA GLN A 146 -4.40 -18.42 5.01
C GLN A 146 -5.09 -17.80 3.80
N ARG A 147 -4.39 -17.74 2.66
CA ARG A 147 -4.99 -17.36 1.36
C ARG A 147 -6.10 -18.37 1.03
N LYS A 148 -7.35 -17.99 1.26
CA LYS A 148 -8.52 -18.69 0.73
C LYS A 148 -8.82 -18.09 -0.64
N GLY A 149 -9.21 -18.91 -1.62
CA GLY A 149 -9.63 -18.43 -2.95
C GLY A 149 -10.77 -17.40 -2.85
N ARG A 150 -11.15 -16.79 -3.99
CA ARG A 150 -12.11 -15.66 -4.17
C ARG A 150 -13.54 -15.85 -3.59
N ALA A 151 -13.68 -16.25 -2.33
CA ALA A 151 -14.95 -16.44 -1.63
C ALA A 151 -15.28 -15.21 -0.78
N GLN A 152 -16.58 -15.02 -0.51
CA GLN A 152 -17.21 -13.86 0.17
C GLN A 152 -16.63 -13.48 1.55
N ASP A 153 -15.85 -14.37 2.15
CA ASP A 153 -15.20 -14.24 3.45
C ASP A 153 -13.68 -13.99 3.31
N ASP A 154 -13.29 -13.08 2.41
CA ASP A 154 -11.88 -12.78 2.13
C ASP A 154 -11.21 -12.12 3.36
N PRO A 155 -10.22 -12.77 3.99
CA PRO A 155 -9.48 -12.17 5.10
C PRO A 155 -8.80 -10.84 4.73
N ALA A 156 -8.57 -10.58 3.44
CA ALA A 156 -8.11 -9.28 2.94
C ALA A 156 -9.04 -8.14 3.36
N LYS A 157 -10.36 -8.36 3.30
CA LYS A 157 -11.36 -7.35 3.68
C LYS A 157 -11.27 -7.02 5.16
N ILE A 158 -11.01 -8.01 5.99
CA ILE A 158 -10.89 -7.84 7.45
C ILE A 158 -9.60 -7.10 7.77
N ALA A 159 -8.47 -7.56 7.23
CA ALA A 159 -7.18 -6.88 7.39
C ALA A 159 -7.29 -5.41 6.97
N SER A 160 -7.87 -5.16 5.80
CA SER A 160 -8.07 -3.82 5.25
C SER A 160 -9.00 -2.96 6.10
N SER A 161 -10.08 -3.53 6.64
CA SER A 161 -10.99 -2.81 7.55
C SER A 161 -10.28 -2.44 8.85
N LEU A 162 -9.47 -3.34 9.42
CA LEU A 162 -8.70 -3.07 10.63
C LEU A 162 -7.66 -1.96 10.39
N ALA A 163 -6.93 -2.02 9.28
CA ALA A 163 -6.01 -0.97 8.87
C ALA A 163 -6.72 0.37 8.70
N ALA A 164 -7.83 0.41 7.96
CA ALA A 164 -8.60 1.63 7.74
C ALA A 164 -9.15 2.22 9.05
N ASN A 165 -9.65 1.38 9.96
CA ASN A 165 -10.12 1.81 11.29
C ASN A 165 -8.98 2.44 12.11
N LEU A 166 -7.77 1.86 12.09
CA LEU A 166 -6.62 2.43 12.76
C LEU A 166 -6.23 3.78 12.13
N VAL A 167 -6.14 3.84 10.80
CA VAL A 167 -5.83 5.07 10.07
C VAL A 167 -6.83 6.16 10.41
N GLN A 168 -8.13 5.85 10.37
CA GLN A 168 -9.18 6.81 10.72
C GLN A 168 -9.04 7.30 12.16
N SER A 169 -8.74 6.41 13.10
CA SER A 169 -8.53 6.78 14.51
C SER A 169 -7.34 7.72 14.68
N LEU A 170 -6.24 7.50 13.94
CA LEU A 170 -5.07 8.38 13.96
C LEU A 170 -5.37 9.75 13.32
N ILE A 171 -6.09 9.78 12.19
CA ILE A 171 -6.51 11.02 11.53
C ILE A 171 -7.42 11.86 12.44
N VAL A 172 -8.44 11.24 13.05
CA VAL A 172 -9.34 11.92 13.99
C VAL A 172 -8.56 12.48 15.17
N LYS A 173 -7.64 11.69 15.74
CA LYS A 173 -6.79 12.13 16.86
C LYS A 173 -5.88 13.29 16.47
N ALA A 174 -5.37 13.31 15.23
CA ALA A 174 -4.55 14.40 14.73
C ALA A 174 -5.34 15.71 14.58
N SER A 175 -6.67 15.63 14.42
CA SER A 175 -7.58 16.78 14.44
C SER A 175 -7.15 17.93 13.50
N GLY A 176 -6.83 17.58 12.24
CA GLY A 176 -6.35 18.53 11.22
C GLY A 176 -4.86 18.85 11.29
N SER A 177 -4.15 18.32 12.30
CA SER A 177 -2.69 18.32 12.33
C SER A 177 -2.11 17.11 11.59
N ARG A 178 -0.77 17.08 11.48
CA ARG A 178 -0.04 15.97 10.89
C ARG A 178 -0.29 14.65 11.65
N VAL A 179 -0.63 13.58 10.91
CA VAL A 179 -1.02 12.27 11.48
C VAL A 179 0.09 11.64 12.32
N LEU A 180 1.33 11.73 11.84
CA LEU A 180 2.54 11.29 12.56
C LEU A 180 3.57 12.41 12.55
N PRO A 181 4.41 12.58 13.60
CA PRO A 181 5.44 13.61 13.60
C PRO A 181 6.41 13.49 12.41
N LEU A 182 7.07 14.59 12.03
CA LEU A 182 8.02 14.60 10.91
C LEU A 182 9.14 13.57 11.14
N GLY A 183 9.47 12.83 10.09
CA GLY A 183 10.51 11.81 10.12
C GLY A 183 10.07 10.47 10.72
N TYR A 184 8.80 10.32 11.14
CA TYR A 184 8.32 9.07 11.72
C TYR A 184 7.38 8.29 10.80
N GLY A 185 7.56 6.97 10.83
CA GLY A 185 6.69 5.96 10.27
C GLY A 185 6.14 5.01 11.32
N LEU A 186 5.10 4.27 10.93
CA LEU A 186 4.55 3.20 11.74
C LEU A 186 4.56 1.89 10.93
N ASN A 187 5.10 0.82 11.51
CA ASN A 187 4.97 -0.54 11.00
C ASN A 187 3.95 -1.27 11.89
N VAL A 188 2.89 -1.78 11.27
CA VAL A 188 1.75 -2.41 11.95
C VAL A 188 1.61 -3.83 11.46
N ASN A 189 1.81 -4.79 12.36
CA ASN A 189 1.51 -6.20 12.08
C ASN A 189 0.22 -6.60 12.79
N MET A 190 -0.72 -7.12 12.02
CA MET A 190 -1.99 -7.65 12.53
C MET A 190 -1.79 -9.08 13.04
N PRO A 191 -2.51 -9.49 14.10
CA PRO A 191 -2.45 -10.87 14.56
C PRO A 191 -3.04 -11.80 13.50
N TYR A 192 -2.68 -13.09 13.58
CA TYR A 192 -3.17 -14.10 12.65
C TYR A 192 -4.71 -14.10 12.58
N ILE A 193 -5.25 -13.88 11.38
CA ILE A 193 -6.70 -13.74 11.20
C ILE A 193 -7.33 -15.14 11.12
N THR A 194 -7.97 -15.54 12.22
CA THR A 194 -8.63 -16.85 12.36
C THR A 194 -10.15 -16.81 12.16
N SER A 195 -10.74 -15.61 12.10
CA SER A 195 -12.19 -15.41 12.09
C SER A 195 -12.58 -14.34 11.08
N THR A 196 -13.78 -14.48 10.51
CA THR A 196 -14.36 -13.49 9.61
C THR A 196 -14.94 -12.27 10.33
N MET A 197 -14.99 -12.30 11.67
CA MET A 197 -15.54 -11.25 12.51
C MET A 197 -14.43 -10.43 13.19
N ILE A 198 -14.59 -9.11 13.18
CA ILE A 198 -13.76 -8.19 13.95
C ILE A 198 -14.16 -8.29 15.43
N ARG A 199 -13.24 -8.72 16.29
CA ARG A 199 -13.45 -8.73 17.75
C ARG A 199 -13.01 -7.40 18.36
N ALA A 200 -13.61 -7.02 19.49
CA ALA A 200 -13.31 -5.76 20.19
C ALA A 200 -11.87 -5.66 20.73
N SER A 201 -11.18 -6.79 20.95
CA SER A 201 -9.79 -6.81 21.43
C SER A 201 -8.87 -7.48 20.41
N ILE A 202 -8.18 -6.68 19.60
CA ILE A 202 -7.17 -7.12 18.64
C ILE A 202 -5.80 -6.62 19.12
N ARG A 203 -4.85 -7.54 19.29
CA ARG A 203 -3.47 -7.20 19.67
C ARG A 203 -2.65 -6.95 18.42
N TYR A 204 -2.39 -5.68 18.13
CA TYR A 204 -1.44 -5.27 17.10
C TYR A 204 -0.01 -5.31 17.64
N SER A 205 0.96 -5.60 16.77
CA SER A 205 2.36 -5.32 17.03
C SER A 205 2.77 -4.05 16.28
N PHE A 206 3.37 -3.11 17.01
CA PHE A 206 3.79 -1.82 16.48
C PHE A 206 5.30 -1.67 16.58
N THR A 207 5.91 -1.18 15.50
CA THR A 207 7.27 -0.66 15.55
C THR A 207 7.26 0.76 14.97
N ARG A 208 7.79 1.71 15.74
CA ARG A 208 8.00 3.09 15.30
C ARG A 208 9.42 3.21 14.77
N TYR A 209 9.58 3.94 13.67
CA TYR A 209 10.86 4.27 13.06
C TYR A 209 10.83 5.70 12.55
#